data_AF-A0A3D2R6E2-F1
#
_entry.id   AF-A0A3D2R6E2-F1
#
_cell.length_a   1.000
_cell.length_b   1.000
_cell.length_c   1.000
_cell.angle_alpha   90.00
_cell.angle_beta   90.00
_cell.angle_gamma   90.00
#
_symmetry.space_group_name_H-M   'P 1'
#
loop_
_entity.id
_entity.type
_entity.pdbx_description
1 polymer ?
#
loop_
_entity_poly.entity_id
_entity_poly.type
_entity_poly.pdbx_seq_one_letter_code
_entity_poly.pdbx_strand_id
1 'polypeptide(L)'
;LKVKGLKFRLVDRLRRGYDFFQVMDRMIIAVAIGCALIRMGNFVNSEIIGLPTDSDYGVLFVKPVEDRIKGQLPFVERVHFEETGAFYAPGQAVINTKIYFEHEPYKEQRIRNSVQKRLDYLLPRQGNGYSHVINPWAAALVHEFKRSPTQFVLEFESVGVYRHPAQLYESITYFLIGVFMFLIWHKHLIRLRPGSLLGFFFITAFIGRFLLEYVKENQVKNEVITINSELAIGLNLGQTLSIPFIVLGFYLLFRNVNGNSFFWHVPQSNNELI
;
A
#
# COMPACT_ATOMS: atom_id res chain seq x y z
N LEU A 1 -18.95 -30.47 -39.16
CA LEU A 1 -17.89 -29.60 -38.59
C LEU A 1 -17.55 -30.08 -37.18
N LYS A 2 -16.46 -30.82 -37.02
CA LYS A 2 -15.99 -31.31 -35.70
C LYS A 2 -14.49 -31.04 -35.63
N VAL A 3 -14.12 -29.93 -35.01
CA VAL A 3 -12.70 -29.61 -34.77
C VAL A 3 -12.25 -30.44 -33.57
N LYS A 4 -11.48 -31.49 -33.85
CA LYS A 4 -10.80 -32.32 -32.84
C LYS A 4 -9.57 -31.57 -32.31
N GLY A 5 -9.51 -31.45 -30.98
CA GLY A 5 -8.30 -31.65 -30.20
C GLY A 5 -7.15 -30.66 -30.40
N LEU A 6 -7.24 -29.49 -29.76
CA LEU A 6 -6.02 -28.86 -29.21
C LEU A 6 -5.78 -29.45 -27.81
N LYS A 7 -4.86 -30.41 -27.72
CA LYS A 7 -4.24 -30.76 -26.43
C LYS A 7 -2.94 -29.98 -26.32
N PHE A 8 -2.95 -28.90 -25.55
CA PHE A 8 -1.71 -28.27 -25.10
C PHE A 8 -1.01 -29.22 -24.14
N ARG A 9 0.08 -29.84 -24.58
CA ARG A 9 1.00 -30.54 -23.69
C ARG A 9 2.19 -29.61 -23.47
N LEU A 10 2.17 -28.90 -22.34
CA LEU A 10 3.34 -28.20 -21.82
C LEU A 10 4.41 -29.26 -21.50
N VAL A 11 5.28 -29.53 -22.47
CA VAL A 11 6.48 -30.33 -22.24
C VAL A 11 7.52 -29.38 -21.70
N ASP A 12 7.55 -29.26 -20.37
CA ASP A 12 8.61 -28.58 -19.64
C ASP A 12 9.93 -29.32 -19.88
N ARG A 13 10.73 -28.80 -20.81
CA ARG A 13 11.95 -29.45 -21.30
C ARG A 13 13.17 -29.16 -20.41
N LEU A 14 12.99 -28.59 -19.21
CA LEU A 14 14.05 -28.11 -18.32
C LEU A 14 13.92 -28.59 -16.86
N ARG A 15 13.41 -29.80 -16.60
CA ARG A 15 13.56 -30.40 -15.27
C ARG A 15 15.00 -30.86 -15.04
N ARG A 16 15.84 -29.97 -14.52
CA ARG A 16 17.08 -30.29 -13.80
C ARG A 16 16.79 -31.02 -12.47
N GLY A 17 15.97 -32.07 -12.47
CA GLY A 17 15.64 -32.86 -11.28
C GLY A 17 14.87 -32.14 -10.14
N TYR A 18 14.44 -30.88 -10.32
CA TYR A 18 13.69 -30.14 -9.31
C TYR A 18 12.17 -30.35 -9.45
N ASP A 19 11.50 -30.55 -8.32
CA ASP A 19 10.04 -30.58 -8.22
C ASP A 19 9.43 -29.17 -8.35
N PHE A 20 8.17 -29.08 -8.79
CA PHE A 20 7.45 -27.82 -8.95
C PHE A 20 7.50 -26.95 -7.69
N PHE A 21 7.27 -27.56 -6.51
CA PHE A 21 7.27 -26.81 -5.26
C PHE A 21 8.66 -26.29 -4.85
N GLN A 22 9.73 -26.96 -5.26
CA GLN A 22 11.09 -26.47 -5.05
C GLN A 22 11.43 -25.28 -5.93
N VAL A 23 10.81 -25.17 -7.12
CA VAL A 23 10.92 -23.98 -7.96
C VAL A 23 10.14 -22.82 -7.33
N MET A 24 8.90 -23.08 -6.90
CA MET A 24 8.07 -22.07 -6.23
C MET A 24 8.72 -21.51 -4.96
N ASP A 25 9.34 -22.37 -4.14
CA ASP A 25 10.07 -21.97 -2.93
C ASP A 25 11.20 -20.97 -3.19
N ARG A 26 11.82 -20.98 -4.37
CA ARG A 26 12.85 -20.00 -4.76
C ARG A 26 12.24 -18.73 -5.33
N MET A 27 11.20 -18.89 -6.16
CA MET A 27 10.51 -17.75 -6.76
C MET A 27 9.84 -16.88 -5.70
N ILE A 28 9.27 -17.49 -4.66
CA ILE A 28 8.50 -16.77 -3.65
C ILE A 28 9.36 -15.79 -2.82
N ILE A 29 10.67 -16.05 -2.68
CA ILE A 29 11.61 -15.12 -2.05
C ILE A 29 11.70 -13.82 -2.87
N ALA A 30 11.86 -13.94 -4.19
CA ALA A 30 11.89 -12.80 -5.08
C ALA A 30 10.54 -12.06 -5.11
N VAL A 31 9.43 -12.81 -5.06
CA VAL A 31 8.07 -12.23 -4.95
C VAL A 31 7.92 -11.41 -3.67
N ALA A 32 8.40 -11.90 -2.51
CA ALA A 32 8.33 -11.16 -1.25
C ALA A 32 9.07 -9.81 -1.33
N ILE A 33 10.29 -9.81 -1.90
CA ILE A 33 11.07 -8.58 -2.12
C ILE A 33 10.34 -7.66 -3.12
N GLY A 34 9.80 -8.21 -4.21
CA GLY A 34 9.01 -7.46 -5.18
C GLY A 34 7.78 -6.80 -4.53
N CYS A 35 7.07 -7.52 -3.66
CA CYS A 35 5.96 -6.97 -2.89
C CYS A 35 6.41 -5.82 -1.99
N ALA A 36 7.55 -5.93 -1.31
CA ALA A 36 8.10 -4.83 -0.51
C ALA A 36 8.34 -3.57 -1.35
N LEU A 37 8.99 -3.72 -2.50
CA LEU A 37 9.28 -2.61 -3.41
C LEU A 37 8.01 -1.96 -3.98
N ILE A 38 7.00 -2.76 -4.34
CA ILE A 38 5.70 -2.23 -4.78
C ILE A 38 5.08 -1.38 -3.67
N ARG A 39 5.10 -1.86 -2.43
CA ARG A 39 4.53 -1.12 -1.28
C ARG A 39 5.30 0.16 -0.97
N MET A 40 6.62 0.14 -1.15
CA MET A 40 7.43 1.36 -1.09
C MET A 40 7.06 2.36 -2.19
N GLY A 41 6.81 1.88 -3.42
CA GLY A 41 6.31 2.71 -4.52
C GLY A 41 4.97 3.38 -4.17
N ASN A 42 4.04 2.62 -3.58
CA ASN A 42 2.75 3.16 -3.14
C ASN A 42 2.92 4.25 -2.07
N PHE A 43 3.87 4.08 -1.14
CA PHE A 43 4.20 5.09 -0.14
C PHE A 43 4.69 6.40 -0.79
N VAL A 44 5.66 6.31 -1.71
CA VAL A 44 6.19 7.47 -2.45
C VAL A 44 5.09 8.16 -3.27
N ASN A 45 4.15 7.38 -3.80
CA ASN A 45 3.01 7.91 -4.56
C ASN A 45 1.84 8.39 -3.70
N SER A 46 1.90 8.26 -2.37
CA SER A 46 0.79 8.63 -1.46
C SER A 46 -0.51 7.86 -1.73
N GLU A 47 -0.40 6.60 -2.16
CA GLU A 47 -1.54 5.73 -2.51
C GLU A 47 -1.84 4.70 -1.42
N ILE A 48 -3.12 4.31 -1.25
CA ILE A 48 -3.55 3.27 -0.29
C ILE A 48 -3.12 3.61 1.15
N ILE A 49 -3.49 4.81 1.60
CA ILE A 49 -3.13 5.37 2.90
C ILE A 49 -3.78 4.67 4.09
N GLY A 50 -3.16 4.83 5.26
CA GLY A 50 -3.72 4.40 6.53
C GLY A 50 -4.78 5.33 7.09
N LEU A 51 -5.37 4.90 8.19
CA LEU A 51 -6.26 5.69 9.03
C LEU A 51 -5.52 6.88 9.66
N PRO A 52 -6.26 7.95 10.05
CA PRO A 52 -5.74 9.01 10.90
C PRO A 52 -5.13 8.46 12.19
N THR A 53 -4.02 9.04 12.65
CA THR A 53 -3.26 8.55 13.82
C THR A 53 -3.73 9.08 15.16
N ASP A 54 -4.55 10.15 15.16
CA ASP A 54 -4.91 10.96 16.34
C ASP A 54 -3.71 11.32 17.23
N SER A 55 -2.52 11.35 16.63
CA SER A 55 -1.21 11.49 17.27
C SER A 55 -0.29 12.26 16.35
N ASP A 56 0.58 13.06 16.96
CA ASP A 56 1.53 13.94 16.27
C ASP A 56 2.68 13.15 15.60
N TYR A 57 2.70 11.82 15.79
CA TYR A 57 3.62 10.90 15.12
C TYR A 57 2.90 10.18 13.97
N GLY A 58 2.91 10.81 12.79
CA GLY A 58 2.35 10.23 11.57
C GLY A 58 2.95 10.84 10.31
N VAL A 59 2.42 10.46 9.15
CA VAL A 59 2.86 10.99 7.86
C VAL A 59 1.74 11.81 7.23
N LEU A 60 2.06 13.03 6.79
CA LEU A 60 1.16 13.87 6.03
C LEU A 60 1.29 13.59 4.53
N PHE A 61 0.24 13.01 3.93
CA PHE A 61 0.20 12.71 2.51
C PHE A 61 -0.43 13.87 1.73
N VAL A 62 0.38 14.74 1.12
CA VAL A 62 -0.10 15.96 0.44
C VAL A 62 -0.35 15.83 -1.06
N LYS A 63 0.25 14.82 -1.71
CA LYS A 63 0.20 14.66 -3.18
C LYS A 63 -1.23 14.58 -3.75
N PRO A 64 -2.18 13.84 -3.14
CA PRO A 64 -3.56 13.81 -3.63
C PRO A 64 -4.26 15.18 -3.59
N VAL A 65 -3.88 16.04 -2.63
CA VAL A 65 -4.42 17.41 -2.52
C VAL A 65 -3.77 18.33 -3.53
N GLU A 66 -2.46 18.21 -3.73
CA GLU A 66 -1.75 18.93 -4.79
C GLU A 66 -2.36 18.63 -6.17
N ASP A 67 -2.57 17.36 -6.49
CA ASP A 67 -3.18 16.93 -7.76
C ASP A 67 -4.62 17.46 -7.90
N ARG A 68 -5.40 17.46 -6.82
CA ARG A 68 -6.75 18.04 -6.79
C ARG A 68 -6.74 19.55 -7.04
N ILE A 69 -5.81 20.29 -6.42
CA ILE A 69 -5.65 21.74 -6.61
C ILE A 69 -5.26 22.04 -8.05
N LYS A 70 -4.24 21.34 -8.59
CA LYS A 70 -3.79 21.49 -9.98
C LYS A 70 -4.88 21.17 -11.00
N GLY A 71 -5.73 20.18 -10.71
CA GLY A 71 -6.83 19.79 -11.59
C GLY A 71 -8.04 20.75 -11.58
N GLN A 72 -8.20 21.56 -10.52
CA GLN A 72 -9.40 22.40 -10.35
C GLN A 72 -9.13 23.90 -10.43
N LEU A 73 -7.93 24.37 -10.11
CA LEU A 73 -7.52 25.76 -10.26
C LEU A 73 -6.74 25.96 -11.56
N PRO A 74 -6.96 27.07 -12.28
CA PRO A 74 -6.22 27.36 -13.50
C PRO A 74 -4.81 27.88 -13.18
N PHE A 75 -3.85 27.59 -14.07
CA PHE A 75 -2.50 28.17 -14.08
C PHE A 75 -1.66 27.89 -12.81
N VAL A 76 -1.89 26.75 -12.14
CA VAL A 76 -1.08 26.34 -10.99
C VAL A 76 0.23 25.72 -11.48
N GLU A 77 1.36 26.31 -11.09
CA GLU A 77 2.70 25.78 -11.38
C GLU A 77 3.08 24.69 -10.35
N ARG A 78 2.92 25.01 -9.06
CA ARG A 78 3.25 24.11 -7.95
C ARG A 78 2.48 24.47 -6.69
N VAL A 79 2.31 23.47 -5.82
CA VAL A 79 1.75 23.66 -4.47
C VAL A 79 2.82 23.27 -3.47
N HIS A 80 2.97 24.06 -2.42
CA HIS A 80 3.90 23.77 -1.35
C HIS A 80 3.17 23.82 -0.01
N PHE A 81 3.49 22.86 0.85
CA PHE A 81 2.92 22.73 2.19
C PHE A 81 4.08 22.78 3.18
N GLU A 82 4.03 23.75 4.10
CA GLU A 82 5.03 23.93 5.15
C GLU A 82 4.35 23.73 6.50
N GLU A 83 4.91 22.87 7.36
CA GLU A 83 4.39 22.72 8.72
C GLU A 83 4.80 23.92 9.58
N THR A 84 3.85 24.45 10.35
CA THR A 84 4.11 25.60 11.25
C THR A 84 4.67 25.17 12.61
N GLY A 85 4.58 23.87 12.94
CA GLY A 85 4.87 23.33 14.27
C GLY A 85 3.73 23.45 15.28
N ALA A 86 2.64 24.15 14.93
CA ALA A 86 1.42 24.20 15.73
C ALA A 86 0.46 23.07 15.33
N PHE A 87 -0.37 22.64 16.28
CA PHE A 87 -1.40 21.62 16.07
C PHE A 87 -2.77 22.21 16.35
N TYR A 88 -3.73 21.94 15.47
CA TYR A 88 -5.14 22.28 15.67
C TYR A 88 -5.79 21.30 16.65
N ALA A 89 -5.46 20.01 16.51
CA ALA A 89 -5.85 18.91 17.38
C ALA A 89 -4.76 17.80 17.30
N PRO A 90 -4.76 16.80 18.19
CA PRO A 90 -3.83 15.68 18.09
C PRO A 90 -3.85 15.01 16.71
N GLY A 91 -2.68 14.90 16.07
CA GLY A 91 -2.55 14.38 14.69
C GLY A 91 -3.11 15.29 13.60
N GLN A 92 -3.43 16.55 13.92
CA GLN A 92 -3.90 17.57 12.99
C GLN A 92 -2.97 18.79 13.03
N ALA A 93 -1.92 18.76 12.21
CA ALA A 93 -0.90 19.80 12.15
C ALA A 93 -1.39 21.03 11.37
N VAL A 94 -1.14 22.23 11.89
CA VAL A 94 -1.37 23.48 11.16
C VAL A 94 -0.26 23.65 10.14
N ILE A 95 -0.64 23.81 8.87
CA ILE A 95 0.28 23.93 7.74
C ILE A 95 0.01 25.22 6.97
N ASN A 96 1.07 25.89 6.53
CA ASN A 96 0.98 26.99 5.58
C ASN A 96 0.94 26.43 4.16
N THR A 97 -0.16 26.68 3.45
CA THR A 97 -0.35 26.24 2.07
C THR A 97 -0.04 27.37 1.12
N LYS A 98 0.96 27.17 0.25
CA LYS A 98 1.38 28.13 -0.77
C LYS A 98 1.08 27.56 -2.15
N ILE A 99 0.19 28.23 -2.90
CA ILE A 99 -0.11 27.86 -4.29
C ILE A 99 0.56 28.87 -5.19
N TYR A 100 1.50 28.39 -6.00
CA TYR A 100 2.22 29.20 -6.98
C TYR A 100 1.50 29.12 -8.32
N PHE A 101 1.20 30.29 -8.87
CA PHE A 101 0.56 30.44 -10.16
C PHE A 101 1.52 31.05 -11.17
N GLU A 102 1.19 30.87 -12.44
CA GLU A 102 1.81 31.59 -13.54
C GLU A 102 1.67 33.11 -13.31
N HIS A 103 2.76 33.84 -13.54
CA HIS A 103 2.93 35.21 -13.04
C HIS A 103 2.49 36.30 -14.04
N GLU A 104 1.85 35.93 -15.15
CA GLU A 104 1.44 36.92 -16.16
C GLU A 104 0.28 37.80 -15.67
N PRO A 105 0.41 39.14 -15.78
CA PRO A 105 -0.56 40.09 -15.24
C PRO A 105 -2.01 39.87 -15.71
N TYR A 106 -2.21 39.45 -16.97
CA TYR A 106 -3.54 39.27 -17.54
C TYR A 106 -4.28 38.04 -16.99
N LYS A 107 -3.58 37.08 -16.37
CA LYS A 107 -4.18 35.87 -15.79
C LYS A 107 -4.69 36.10 -14.37
N GLU A 108 -4.17 37.10 -13.67
CA GLU A 108 -4.42 37.33 -12.24
C GLU A 108 -5.91 37.44 -11.90
N GLN A 109 -6.68 38.24 -12.63
CA GLN A 109 -8.12 38.39 -12.35
C GLN A 109 -8.86 37.05 -12.49
N ARG A 110 -8.49 36.23 -13.47
CA ARG A 110 -9.07 34.91 -13.69
C ARG A 110 -8.68 33.93 -12.58
N ILE A 111 -7.45 34.01 -12.08
CA ILE A 111 -6.98 33.22 -10.94
C ILE A 111 -7.79 33.59 -9.69
N ARG A 112 -7.84 34.88 -9.33
CA ARG A 112 -8.58 35.38 -8.16
C ARG A 112 -10.04 34.94 -8.19
N ASN A 113 -10.71 35.13 -9.32
CA ASN A 113 -12.11 34.73 -9.51
C ASN A 113 -12.30 33.20 -9.37
N SER A 114 -11.32 32.40 -9.81
CA SER A 114 -11.40 30.94 -9.73
C SER A 114 -11.17 30.44 -8.31
N VAL A 115 -10.18 31.01 -7.62
CA VAL A 115 -9.90 30.74 -6.19
C VAL A 115 -11.13 31.06 -5.35
N GLN A 116 -11.70 32.26 -5.49
CA GLN A 116 -12.89 32.67 -4.73
C GLN A 116 -14.07 31.70 -4.91
N LYS A 117 -14.22 31.09 -6.09
CA LYS A 117 -15.32 30.15 -6.38
C LYS A 117 -15.04 28.72 -5.90
N ARG A 118 -13.78 28.31 -5.80
CA ARG A 118 -13.41 26.89 -5.66
C ARG A 118 -12.67 26.55 -4.37
N LEU A 119 -12.02 27.52 -3.71
CA LEU A 119 -11.16 27.27 -2.56
C LEU A 119 -11.89 26.54 -1.42
N ASP A 120 -13.14 26.93 -1.14
CA ASP A 120 -13.97 26.29 -0.12
C ASP A 120 -14.31 24.82 -0.41
N TYR A 121 -14.41 24.45 -1.69
CA TYR A 121 -14.68 23.07 -2.11
C TYR A 121 -13.41 22.23 -2.22
N LEU A 122 -12.26 22.90 -2.41
CA LEU A 122 -10.96 22.26 -2.50
C LEU A 122 -10.47 21.72 -1.17
N LEU A 123 -10.92 22.29 -0.05
CA LEU A 123 -10.52 21.89 1.29
C LEU A 123 -11.78 21.63 2.12
N PRO A 124 -12.11 20.36 2.41
CA PRO A 124 -13.28 20.05 3.21
C PRO A 124 -13.15 20.67 4.60
N ARG A 125 -14.28 21.12 5.16
CA ARG A 125 -14.32 21.76 6.48
C ARG A 125 -14.01 20.79 7.62
N GLN A 126 -14.43 19.55 7.46
CA GLN A 126 -14.17 18.47 8.40
C GLN A 126 -13.44 17.33 7.70
N GLY A 127 -12.60 16.64 8.46
CA GLY A 127 -11.93 15.44 7.99
C GLY A 127 -12.95 14.33 7.79
N ASN A 128 -13.33 14.08 6.53
CA ASN A 128 -13.85 12.76 6.16
C ASN A 128 -12.70 11.77 6.10
N GLY A 129 -13.03 10.48 6.09
CA GLY A 129 -12.07 9.40 5.93
C GLY A 129 -10.92 9.73 4.96
N TYR A 130 -11.20 10.16 3.72
CA TYR A 130 -10.18 10.44 2.69
C TYR A 130 -9.58 11.86 2.69
N SER A 131 -9.78 12.65 3.75
CA SER A 131 -9.32 14.03 3.80
C SER A 131 -7.88 14.10 4.30
N HIS A 132 -7.01 14.68 3.49
CA HIS A 132 -5.58 14.82 3.80
C HIS A 132 -5.24 16.22 4.33
N VAL A 133 -5.91 17.24 3.78
CA VAL A 133 -5.81 18.62 4.23
C VAL A 133 -7.24 19.15 4.35
N ILE A 134 -7.53 19.78 5.47
CA ILE A 134 -8.83 20.32 5.83
C ILE A 134 -8.71 21.82 6.09
N ASN A 135 -9.84 22.52 5.98
CA ASN A 135 -9.95 23.93 6.35
C ASN A 135 -11.01 24.06 7.47
N PRO A 136 -10.62 23.93 8.75
CA PRO A 136 -11.57 23.98 9.85
C PRO A 136 -12.18 25.39 10.04
N TRP A 137 -11.50 26.43 9.54
CA TRP A 137 -11.95 27.82 9.63
C TRP A 137 -12.96 28.20 8.55
N ALA A 138 -13.16 27.34 7.54
CA ALA A 138 -14.15 27.54 6.48
C ALA A 138 -14.07 28.95 5.85
N ALA A 139 -15.16 29.73 5.93
CA ALA A 139 -15.26 31.07 5.38
C ALA A 139 -14.43 32.12 6.13
N ALA A 140 -13.94 31.81 7.34
CA ALA A 140 -13.02 32.67 8.09
C ALA A 140 -11.55 32.46 7.68
N LEU A 141 -11.29 31.63 6.66
CA LEU A 141 -9.97 31.40 6.12
C LEU A 141 -9.38 32.71 5.56
N VAL A 142 -8.42 33.26 6.31
CA VAL A 142 -7.60 34.37 5.83
C VAL A 142 -6.66 33.84 4.77
N HIS A 143 -6.80 34.35 3.55
CA HIS A 143 -5.93 34.05 2.44
C HIS A 143 -5.41 35.35 1.83
N GLU A 144 -4.13 35.36 1.48
CA GLU A 144 -3.46 36.52 0.95
C GLU A 144 -2.81 36.17 -0.38
N PHE A 145 -2.99 37.06 -1.37
CA PHE A 145 -2.25 36.96 -2.62
C PHE A 145 -1.01 37.85 -2.53
N LYS A 146 0.16 37.24 -2.62
CA LYS A 146 1.44 37.93 -2.66
C LYS A 146 1.96 37.93 -4.10
N ARG A 147 2.26 39.13 -4.60
CA ARG A 147 2.82 39.33 -5.94
C ARG A 147 4.26 39.83 -5.86
N SER A 148 5.13 39.15 -6.56
CA SER A 148 6.53 39.48 -6.79
C SER A 148 6.77 39.58 -8.31
N PRO A 149 7.84 40.24 -8.80
CA PRO A 149 8.13 40.30 -10.23
C PRO A 149 8.24 38.92 -10.91
N THR A 150 8.59 37.89 -10.15
CA THR A 150 8.83 36.53 -10.65
C THR A 150 7.78 35.52 -10.20
N GLN A 151 6.88 35.87 -9.29
CA GLN A 151 5.98 34.92 -8.64
C GLN A 151 4.62 35.55 -8.31
N PHE A 152 3.56 34.78 -8.49
CA PHE A 152 2.24 35.09 -7.99
C PHE A 152 1.76 33.94 -7.10
N VAL A 153 1.57 34.22 -5.82
CA VAL A 153 1.36 33.18 -4.79
C VAL A 153 0.11 33.46 -3.99
N LEU A 154 -0.69 32.43 -3.75
CA LEU A 154 -1.75 32.43 -2.74
C LEU A 154 -1.24 31.71 -1.49
N GLU A 155 -1.28 32.38 -0.35
CA GLU A 155 -0.90 31.84 0.95
C GLU A 155 -2.11 31.82 1.89
N PHE A 156 -2.29 30.70 2.60
CA PHE A 156 -3.31 30.56 3.65
C PHE A 156 -2.94 29.42 4.59
N GLU A 157 -3.46 29.49 5.81
CA GLU A 157 -3.32 28.41 6.79
C GLU A 157 -4.34 27.31 6.55
N SER A 158 -3.90 26.06 6.56
CA SER A 158 -4.77 24.89 6.51
C SER A 158 -4.33 23.88 7.55
N VAL A 159 -5.05 22.77 7.68
CA VAL A 159 -4.72 21.73 8.65
C VAL A 159 -4.48 20.42 7.92
N GLY A 160 -3.28 19.87 8.07
CA GLY A 160 -2.91 18.55 7.58
C GLY A 160 -3.32 17.45 8.56
N VAL A 161 -3.82 16.33 8.04
CA VAL A 161 -4.21 15.16 8.83
C VAL A 161 -3.11 14.11 8.75
N TYR A 162 -2.49 13.81 9.88
CA TYR A 162 -1.47 12.76 9.99
C TYR A 162 -2.10 11.37 9.95
N ARG A 163 -1.42 10.48 9.23
CA ARG A 163 -1.91 9.12 8.97
C ARG A 163 -0.84 8.08 9.20
N HIS A 164 -1.30 6.88 9.50
CA HIS A 164 -0.44 5.72 9.58
C HIS A 164 0.15 5.42 8.19
N PRO A 165 1.48 5.34 8.03
CA PRO A 165 2.11 4.91 6.78
C PRO A 165 1.98 3.38 6.61
N ALA A 166 0.75 2.89 6.45
CA ALA A 166 0.44 1.47 6.35
C ALA A 166 1.25 0.75 5.26
N GLN A 167 1.56 1.45 4.16
CA GLN A 167 2.36 0.94 3.05
C GLN A 167 3.81 0.69 3.48
N LEU A 168 4.37 1.51 4.38
CA LEU A 168 5.70 1.29 4.93
C LEU A 168 5.71 0.09 5.87
N TYR A 169 4.66 -0.07 6.69
CA TYR A 169 4.49 -1.26 7.53
C TYR A 169 4.40 -2.54 6.68
N GLU A 170 3.63 -2.52 5.59
CA GLU A 170 3.55 -3.62 4.62
C GLU A 170 4.92 -3.88 3.96
N SER A 171 5.60 -2.83 3.50
CA SER A 171 6.89 -2.93 2.83
C SER A 171 7.93 -3.60 3.73
N ILE A 172 8.06 -3.13 4.98
CA ILE A 172 8.99 -3.70 5.96
C ILE A 172 8.61 -5.16 6.26
N THR A 173 7.32 -5.46 6.43
CA THR A 173 6.86 -6.83 6.69
C THR A 173 7.27 -7.78 5.56
N TYR A 174 6.98 -7.42 4.30
CA TYR A 174 7.36 -8.24 3.14
C TYR A 174 8.87 -8.35 2.98
N PHE A 175 9.61 -7.28 3.24
CA PHE A 175 11.07 -7.28 3.17
C PHE A 175 11.67 -8.22 4.20
N LEU A 176 11.24 -8.14 5.46
CA LEU A 176 11.71 -9.01 6.55
C LEU A 176 11.36 -10.48 6.28
N ILE A 177 10.15 -10.76 5.77
CA ILE A 177 9.76 -12.11 5.34
C ILE A 177 10.72 -12.61 4.25
N GLY A 178 10.95 -11.81 3.20
CA GLY A 178 11.85 -12.16 2.10
C GLY A 178 13.28 -12.42 2.56
N VAL A 179 13.84 -11.55 3.41
CA VAL A 179 15.18 -11.72 3.99
C VAL A 179 15.23 -12.99 4.84
N PHE A 180 14.26 -13.21 5.72
CA PHE A 180 14.24 -14.39 6.58
C PHE A 180 14.17 -15.69 5.76
N MET A 181 13.31 -15.72 4.73
CA MET A 181 13.22 -16.86 3.81
C MET A 181 14.51 -17.06 3.01
N PHE A 182 15.15 -15.98 2.57
CA PHE A 182 16.45 -16.04 1.90
C PHE A 182 17.53 -16.62 2.82
N LEU A 183 17.57 -16.22 4.09
CA LEU A 183 18.52 -16.75 5.08
C LEU A 183 18.28 -18.25 5.33
N ILE A 184 17.02 -18.67 5.46
CA ILE A 184 16.67 -20.10 5.58
C ILE A 184 17.13 -20.86 4.33
N TRP A 185 16.80 -20.34 3.15
CA TRP A 185 17.19 -20.95 1.88
C TRP A 185 18.70 -21.04 1.72
N HIS A 186 19.44 -19.98 2.05
CA HIS A 186 20.89 -19.95 1.97
C HIS A 186 21.55 -20.94 2.93
N LYS A 187 20.99 -21.09 4.14
CA LYS A 187 21.51 -22.02 5.16
C LYS A 187 21.21 -23.49 4.86
N HIS A 188 20.03 -23.79 4.32
CA HIS A 188 19.53 -25.17 4.19
C HIS A 188 19.46 -25.69 2.74
N LEU A 189 19.54 -24.80 1.74
CA LEU A 189 19.57 -25.10 0.30
C LEU A 189 18.60 -26.22 -0.12
N ILE A 190 19.14 -27.37 -0.54
CA ILE A 190 18.41 -28.50 -1.12
C ILE A 190 17.73 -29.36 -0.04
N ARG A 191 18.05 -29.17 1.25
CA ARG A 191 17.47 -29.96 2.35
C ARG A 191 16.08 -29.51 2.76
N LEU A 192 15.56 -28.43 2.19
CA LEU A 192 14.22 -27.93 2.48
C LEU A 192 13.16 -28.82 1.84
N ARG A 193 12.08 -29.05 2.59
CA ARG A 193 10.92 -29.79 2.11
C ARG A 193 10.25 -29.00 0.98
N PRO A 194 9.92 -29.63 -0.15
CA PRO A 194 9.27 -28.94 -1.25
C PRO A 194 7.96 -28.25 -0.80
N GLY A 195 7.89 -26.93 -0.98
CA GLY A 195 6.74 -26.09 -0.66
C GLY A 195 6.79 -25.47 0.73
N SER A 196 7.85 -25.70 1.52
CA SER A 196 7.94 -25.17 2.88
C SER A 196 8.07 -23.66 2.91
N LEU A 197 8.85 -23.09 1.99
CA LEU A 197 9.03 -21.64 1.92
C LEU A 197 7.78 -20.96 1.36
N LEU A 198 7.13 -21.56 0.36
CA LEU A 198 5.84 -21.10 -0.15
C LEU A 198 4.75 -21.11 0.93
N GLY A 199 4.66 -22.19 1.72
CA GLY A 199 3.71 -22.29 2.83
C GLY A 199 3.99 -21.25 3.91
N PHE A 200 5.25 -21.08 4.29
CA PHE A 200 5.67 -20.05 5.25
C PHE A 200 5.31 -18.64 4.78
N PHE A 201 5.57 -18.32 3.51
CA PHE A 201 5.19 -17.04 2.92
C PHE A 201 3.69 -16.83 3.01
N PHE A 202 2.87 -17.80 2.59
CA PHE A 202 1.42 -17.65 2.63
C PHE A 202 0.88 -17.42 4.04
N ILE A 203 1.41 -18.09 5.06
CA ILE A 203 0.99 -17.84 6.43
C ILE A 203 1.41 -16.44 6.87
N THR A 204 2.70 -16.12 6.78
CA THR A 204 3.23 -14.86 7.33
C THR A 204 2.77 -13.63 6.58
N ALA A 205 2.79 -13.66 5.24
CA ALA A 205 2.36 -12.56 4.38
C ALA A 205 0.88 -12.24 4.55
N PHE A 206 0.02 -13.25 4.60
CA PHE A 206 -1.43 -13.03 4.67
C PHE A 206 -1.94 -12.82 6.10
N ILE A 207 -1.26 -13.33 7.13
CA ILE A 207 -1.50 -12.88 8.52
C ILE A 207 -1.10 -11.41 8.66
N GLY A 208 0.09 -11.03 8.18
CA GLY A 208 0.52 -9.62 8.19
C GLY A 208 -0.47 -8.71 7.45
N ARG A 209 -0.93 -9.14 6.27
CA ARG A 209 -1.98 -8.43 5.51
C ARG A 209 -3.28 -8.30 6.31
N PHE A 210 -3.74 -9.37 6.95
CA PHE A 210 -4.96 -9.37 7.74
C PHE A 210 -4.89 -8.37 8.90
N LEU A 211 -3.75 -8.32 9.60
CA LEU A 211 -3.53 -7.39 10.71
C LEU A 211 -3.39 -5.93 10.24
N LEU A 212 -2.65 -5.69 9.15
CA LEU A 212 -2.43 -4.34 8.63
C LEU A 212 -3.69 -3.72 8.02
N GLU A 213 -4.67 -4.54 7.62
CA GLU A 213 -5.95 -4.04 7.13
C GLU A 213 -6.72 -3.23 8.18
N TYR A 214 -6.53 -3.51 9.49
CA TYR A 214 -7.14 -2.70 10.56
C TYR A 214 -6.58 -1.28 10.64
N VAL A 215 -5.40 -1.04 10.07
CA VAL A 215 -4.73 0.27 10.05
C VAL A 215 -5.02 1.02 8.76
N LYS A 216 -5.69 0.37 7.79
CA LYS A 216 -6.01 0.96 6.49
C LYS A 216 -7.42 1.50 6.44
N GLU A 217 -7.58 2.48 5.56
CA GLU A 217 -8.88 3.06 5.33
C GLU A 217 -9.67 2.31 4.25
N ASN A 218 -10.91 1.94 4.56
CA ASN A 218 -11.81 1.25 3.64
C ASN A 218 -12.32 2.16 2.53
N GLN A 219 -11.80 1.97 1.31
CA GLN A 219 -12.15 2.77 0.12
C GLN A 219 -13.60 2.58 -0.34
N VAL A 220 -14.26 1.52 0.12
CA VAL A 220 -15.65 1.23 -0.20
C VAL A 220 -16.39 0.87 1.09
N LYS A 221 -17.24 1.78 1.58
CA LYS A 221 -18.13 1.54 2.75
C LYS A 221 -19.10 0.36 2.56
N ASN A 222 -19.20 -0.20 1.35
CA ASN A 222 -20.15 -1.25 0.95
C ASN A 222 -19.47 -2.58 0.52
N GLU A 223 -18.20 -2.81 0.87
CA GLU A 223 -17.51 -4.11 0.63
C GLU A 223 -17.48 -5.01 1.88
N VAL A 224 -18.44 -4.84 2.79
CA VAL A 224 -18.75 -5.94 3.73
C VAL A 224 -19.45 -7.00 2.90
N ILE A 225 -18.76 -8.11 2.64
CA ILE A 225 -19.37 -9.27 1.98
C ILE A 225 -20.46 -9.78 2.92
N THR A 226 -21.70 -9.38 2.63
CA THR A 226 -22.88 -9.97 3.26
C THR A 226 -23.06 -11.34 2.62
N ILE A 227 -22.44 -12.37 3.21
CA ILE A 227 -22.50 -13.73 2.67
C ILE A 227 -23.95 -14.24 2.67
N ASN A 228 -24.77 -13.82 3.64
CA ASN A 228 -26.24 -13.94 3.68
C ASN A 228 -26.77 -12.92 4.71
N SER A 229 -28.03 -12.51 4.61
CA SER A 229 -28.70 -11.46 5.40
C SER A 229 -28.78 -11.66 6.93
N GLU A 230 -28.07 -12.65 7.49
CA GLU A 230 -28.05 -12.95 8.93
C GLU A 230 -26.63 -13.05 9.53
N LEU A 231 -25.57 -13.01 8.71
CA LEU A 231 -24.20 -13.04 9.22
C LEU A 231 -23.35 -12.00 8.47
N ALA A 232 -23.33 -10.79 9.01
CA ALA A 232 -22.34 -9.79 8.64
C ALA A 232 -20.99 -10.22 9.23
N ILE A 233 -20.19 -10.95 8.44
CA ILE A 233 -18.78 -11.09 8.76
C ILE A 233 -18.18 -9.70 8.55
N GLY A 234 -17.97 -8.95 9.64
CA GLY A 234 -17.43 -7.58 9.63
C GLY A 234 -15.98 -7.48 9.18
N LEU A 235 -15.54 -8.34 8.27
CA LEU A 235 -14.20 -8.38 7.70
C LEU A 235 -14.19 -7.66 6.35
N ASN A 236 -13.17 -6.86 6.12
CA ASN A 236 -12.96 -6.17 4.85
C ASN A 236 -12.57 -7.17 3.76
N LEU A 237 -12.68 -6.77 2.48
CA LEU A 237 -12.29 -7.62 1.34
C LEU A 237 -10.86 -8.15 1.48
N GLY A 238 -9.92 -7.31 1.91
CA GLY A 238 -8.52 -7.69 2.13
C GLY A 238 -8.34 -8.79 3.18
N GLN A 239 -9.15 -8.76 4.26
CA GLN A 239 -9.13 -9.77 5.31
C GLN A 239 -9.76 -11.08 4.83
N THR A 240 -10.90 -11.01 4.15
CA THR A 240 -11.58 -12.20 3.61
C THR A 240 -10.72 -12.94 2.60
N LEU A 241 -10.07 -12.21 1.69
CA LEU A 241 -9.15 -12.79 0.72
C LEU A 241 -7.90 -13.40 1.37
N SER A 242 -7.54 -12.99 2.60
CA SER A 242 -6.35 -13.51 3.28
C SER A 242 -6.54 -14.90 3.87
N ILE A 243 -7.75 -15.21 4.36
CA ILE A 243 -8.09 -16.49 5.00
C ILE A 243 -7.75 -17.73 4.14
N PRO A 244 -8.19 -17.84 2.86
CA PRO A 244 -7.90 -19.02 2.06
C PRO A 244 -6.40 -19.24 1.82
N PHE A 245 -5.61 -18.18 1.68
CA PHE A 245 -4.16 -18.31 1.54
C PHE A 245 -3.48 -18.74 2.83
N ILE A 246 -3.94 -18.26 4.00
CA ILE A 246 -3.44 -18.74 5.29
C ILE A 246 -3.70 -20.25 5.43
N VAL A 247 -4.93 -20.70 5.12
CA VAL A 247 -5.29 -22.13 5.15
C VAL A 247 -4.44 -22.94 4.17
N LEU A 248 -4.24 -22.45 2.95
CA LEU A 248 -3.37 -23.09 1.96
C LEU A 248 -1.92 -23.16 2.44
N GLY A 249 -1.43 -22.12 3.11
CA GLY A 249 -0.08 -22.09 3.68
C GLY A 249 0.11 -23.16 4.76
N PHE A 250 -0.86 -23.32 5.67
CA PHE A 250 -0.86 -24.39 6.65
C PHE A 250 -0.93 -25.77 6.00
N TYR A 251 -1.78 -25.95 5.00
CA TYR A 251 -1.83 -27.18 4.22
C TYR A 251 -0.48 -27.51 3.58
N LEU A 252 0.22 -26.53 2.98
CA LEU A 252 1.54 -26.76 2.37
C LEU A 252 2.64 -27.10 3.38
N LEU A 253 2.58 -26.57 4.59
CA LEU A 253 3.54 -26.90 5.66
C LEU A 253 3.28 -28.27 6.30
N PHE A 254 2.01 -28.63 6.48
CA PHE A 254 1.60 -29.84 7.21
C PHE A 254 1.18 -31.00 6.31
N ARG A 255 1.12 -30.81 4.99
CA ARG A 255 0.87 -31.93 4.06
C ARG A 255 1.91 -33.02 4.29
N ASN A 256 1.43 -34.24 4.44
CA ASN A 256 2.27 -35.38 4.74
C ASN A 256 3.02 -35.81 3.48
N VAL A 257 4.19 -35.22 3.26
CA VAL A 257 5.16 -35.73 2.29
C VAL A 257 6.02 -36.72 3.08
N ASN A 258 5.97 -38.01 2.74
CA ASN A 258 6.72 -39.07 3.40
C ASN A 258 8.17 -38.64 3.69
N GLY A 259 8.52 -38.45 4.98
CA GLY A 259 9.83 -37.99 5.44
C GLY A 259 9.73 -37.14 6.71
N ASN A 260 10.12 -37.68 7.87
CA ASN A 260 9.94 -37.08 9.20
C ASN A 260 10.75 -35.78 9.44
N SER A 261 10.12 -34.84 10.14
CA SER A 261 10.58 -33.52 10.65
C SER A 261 11.01 -32.40 9.67
N PHE A 262 10.72 -31.17 10.11
CA PHE A 262 10.48 -29.92 9.39
C PHE A 262 11.68 -29.26 8.65
N PHE A 263 12.94 -29.69 8.85
CA PHE A 263 14.14 -29.06 8.26
C PHE A 263 15.19 -30.01 7.67
N TRP A 264 14.95 -31.33 7.65
CA TRP A 264 15.93 -32.30 7.19
C TRP A 264 15.39 -33.13 6.02
N HIS A 265 15.87 -32.84 4.82
CA HIS A 265 16.22 -33.94 3.93
C HIS A 265 17.57 -34.47 4.39
N VAL A 266 17.59 -35.67 4.97
CA VAL A 266 18.82 -36.45 5.16
C VAL A 266 19.11 -37.11 3.80
N PRO A 267 20.21 -36.79 3.11
CA PRO A 267 20.61 -37.57 1.95
C PRO A 267 21.46 -38.79 2.37
N GLN A 268 21.25 -39.89 1.62
CA GLN A 268 22.15 -41.00 1.26
C GLN A 268 22.32 -42.25 2.15
N SER A 269 22.17 -43.42 1.51
CA SER A 269 23.32 -44.33 1.29
C SER A 269 23.27 -44.98 -0.11
N ASN A 270 24.44 -45.07 -0.74
CA ASN A 270 24.71 -45.93 -1.90
C ASN A 270 24.59 -47.43 -1.52
N ASN A 271 24.67 -48.30 -2.55
CA ASN A 271 24.59 -49.78 -2.60
C ASN A 271 23.17 -50.26 -2.93
N GLU A 272 22.87 -51.01 -3.99
CA GLU A 272 23.62 -51.82 -4.96
C GLU A 272 22.94 -51.57 -6.33
N LEU A 273 23.63 -51.67 -7.46
CA LEU A 273 23.66 -52.92 -8.21
C LEU A 273 24.91 -52.97 -9.08
N ILE A 274 25.55 -54.12 -8.96
CA ILE A 274 26.58 -54.76 -9.78
C ILE A 274 26.27 -54.61 -11.28
#